data_AF-A0A437K7B0-F1
#
_entry.id   AF-A0A437K7B0-F1
#
_cell.length_a   1.000
_cell.length_b   1.000
_cell.length_c   1.000
_cell.angle_alpha   90.00
_cell.angle_beta   90.00
_cell.angle_gamma   90.00
#
_symmetry.space_group_name_H-M   'P 1'
#
loop_
_entity.id
_entity.type
_entity.pdbx_description
1 polymer ?
#
loop_
_entity_poly.entity_id
_entity_poly.type
_entity_poly.pdbx_seq_one_letter_code
_entity_poly.pdbx_strand_id
1 'polypeptide(L)'
;MTNQLSLFMDQTTEIRDIRTEKQATNKVSYDVGELIGGSRKELAELRKAFEEKQSSELLEIIEKINPMLSEELISKKQFFKYFSFEAEKEKGTQPAIAKLKQLILHRVDNIPANQTREGRKSFMEAAQYLLICMEDLRVIDDVAPFINRLGNQLRTERQHKDKYNGPARLGVLGSKFRDFYLKGGFRSSFKTAFLINSWEELLTKKSVSKPKKKSSSWLRDLPERPDRKGGSPSSIQKPEDIISFFGYRGVQFGNYGAPRSHINAVA
;
A
#
# COMPACT_ATOMS: atom_id res chain seq x y z
N MET A 1 34.55 -48.03 -46.21
CA MET A 1 35.30 -46.76 -46.43
C MET A 1 34.48 -45.98 -47.45
N THR A 2 33.93 -44.79 -47.25
CA THR A 2 34.09 -43.72 -46.27
C THR A 2 32.77 -42.94 -46.24
N ASN A 3 32.40 -42.53 -45.03
CA ASN A 3 31.31 -41.62 -44.71
C ASN A 3 31.79 -40.17 -44.93
N GLN A 4 30.84 -39.21 -44.88
CA GLN A 4 31.03 -37.77 -44.65
C GLN A 4 31.40 -36.88 -45.85
N LEU A 5 30.41 -36.10 -46.34
CA LEU A 5 30.46 -34.63 -46.50
C LEU A 5 29.30 -34.16 -47.40
N SER A 6 28.10 -33.98 -46.84
CA SER A 6 27.05 -33.16 -47.47
C SER A 6 26.03 -32.68 -46.44
N LEU A 7 26.50 -32.28 -45.24
CA LEU A 7 25.67 -31.66 -44.20
C LEU A 7 25.67 -30.11 -44.26
N PHE A 8 26.31 -29.54 -45.29
CA PHE A 8 26.39 -28.09 -45.52
C PHE A 8 25.98 -27.77 -46.96
N MET A 9 24.77 -28.18 -47.37
CA MET A 9 24.13 -27.43 -48.44
C MET A 9 23.67 -26.13 -47.80
N ASP A 10 24.42 -25.05 -48.07
CA ASP A 10 24.05 -23.69 -47.71
C ASP A 10 22.64 -23.42 -48.23
N GLN A 11 21.66 -23.56 -47.36
CA GLN A 11 20.40 -22.85 -47.50
C GLN A 11 20.76 -21.39 -47.29
N THR A 12 21.13 -20.71 -48.38
CA THR A 12 21.18 -19.26 -48.42
C THR A 12 19.77 -18.75 -48.17
N THR A 13 19.37 -18.67 -46.91
CA THR A 13 18.21 -17.92 -46.49
C THR A 13 18.45 -16.51 -46.97
N GLU A 14 17.64 -16.04 -47.90
CA GLU A 14 17.64 -14.66 -48.36
C GLU A 14 17.50 -13.77 -47.13
N ILE A 15 18.61 -13.16 -46.69
CA ILE A 15 18.61 -12.21 -45.58
C ILE A 15 17.86 -10.99 -46.10
N ARG A 16 16.57 -10.90 -45.76
CA ARG A 16 15.77 -9.70 -46.03
C ARG A 16 16.40 -8.54 -45.27
N ASP A 17 16.76 -7.48 -45.97
CA ASP A 17 17.27 -6.27 -45.33
C ASP A 17 16.13 -5.62 -44.52
N ILE A 18 16.27 -5.59 -43.19
CA ILE A 18 15.25 -5.12 -42.23
C ILE A 18 15.31 -3.59 -42.10
N ARG A 19 16.23 -2.92 -42.81
CA ARG A 19 16.43 -1.47 -42.75
C ARG A 19 15.23 -0.72 -43.34
N THR A 20 14.79 0.33 -42.64
CA THR A 20 13.87 1.31 -43.21
C THR A 20 14.60 2.23 -44.20
N GLU A 21 13.90 2.80 -45.18
CA GLU A 21 14.49 3.65 -46.25
C GLU A 21 15.38 4.80 -45.71
N LYS A 22 15.06 5.32 -44.51
CA LYS A 22 15.83 6.37 -43.82
C LYS A 22 17.14 5.88 -43.19
N GLN A 23 17.30 4.58 -42.98
CA GLN A 23 18.46 3.95 -42.34
C GLN A 23 19.45 3.35 -43.36
N ALA A 24 19.07 3.26 -44.64
CA ALA A 24 19.88 2.66 -45.69
C ALA A 24 21.23 3.36 -45.91
N THR A 25 21.33 4.66 -45.61
CA THR A 25 22.55 5.49 -45.77
C THR A 25 23.46 5.51 -44.55
N ASN A 26 23.03 4.96 -43.40
CA ASN A 26 23.83 4.97 -42.18
C ASN A 26 24.85 3.84 -42.18
N LYS A 27 26.11 4.18 -41.90
CA LYS A 27 27.25 3.24 -41.86
C LYS A 27 27.18 2.22 -40.70
N VAL A 28 26.26 2.42 -39.77
CA VAL A 28 26.03 1.56 -38.59
C VAL A 28 24.58 1.10 -38.63
N SER A 29 24.37 -0.21 -38.78
CA SER A 29 23.05 -0.82 -38.62
C SER A 29 22.77 -1.01 -37.13
N TYR A 30 21.69 -0.41 -36.65
CA TYR A 30 21.16 -0.73 -35.32
C TYR A 30 20.33 -2.00 -35.47
N ASP A 31 20.81 -3.10 -34.88
CA ASP A 31 20.03 -4.32 -34.72
C ASP A 31 18.92 -4.03 -33.71
N VAL A 32 17.78 -3.60 -34.22
CA VAL A 32 16.51 -3.59 -33.48
C VAL A 32 15.80 -4.87 -33.87
N GLY A 33 16.20 -5.98 -33.24
CA GLY A 33 15.47 -7.26 -33.35
C GLY A 33 13.99 -7.10 -33.00
N GLU A 34 13.22 -8.19 -33.15
CA GLU A 34 11.80 -8.20 -32.77
C GLU A 34 11.59 -7.63 -31.36
N LEU A 35 10.57 -6.79 -31.23
CA LEU A 35 10.30 -6.04 -30.00
C LEU A 35 9.98 -7.02 -28.88
N ILE A 36 10.96 -7.29 -28.02
CA ILE A 36 10.79 -8.20 -26.88
C ILE A 36 9.83 -7.51 -25.92
N GLY A 37 8.62 -8.08 -25.81
CA GLY A 37 7.60 -7.61 -24.89
C GLY A 37 8.09 -7.61 -23.44
N GLY A 38 7.72 -6.58 -22.68
CA GLY A 38 8.10 -6.43 -21.27
C GLY A 38 9.39 -5.63 -21.05
N SER A 39 9.85 -4.90 -22.06
CA SER A 39 10.95 -3.95 -21.87
C SER A 39 10.58 -2.89 -20.81
N ARG A 40 11.56 -2.40 -20.04
CA ARG A 40 11.31 -1.38 -19.00
C ARG A 40 10.67 -0.10 -19.56
N LYS A 41 10.94 0.23 -20.82
CA LYS A 41 10.37 1.40 -21.51
C LYS A 41 8.89 1.19 -21.80
N GLU A 42 8.55 0.04 -22.38
CA GLU A 42 7.17 -0.34 -22.68
C GLU A 42 6.33 -0.43 -21.40
N LEU A 43 6.84 -1.04 -20.32
CA LEU A 43 6.15 -1.08 -19.04
C LEU A 43 5.90 0.32 -18.45
N ALA A 44 6.84 1.25 -18.62
CA ALA A 44 6.68 2.63 -18.17
C ALA A 44 5.65 3.40 -19.01
N GLU A 45 5.61 3.17 -20.33
CA GLU A 45 4.61 3.72 -21.23
C GLU A 45 3.21 3.19 -20.91
N LEU A 46 3.07 1.88 -20.71
CA LEU A 46 1.81 1.24 -20.30
C LEU A 46 1.31 1.76 -18.95
N ARG A 47 2.22 1.96 -17.98
CA ARG A 47 1.88 2.56 -16.70
C ARG A 47 1.35 3.98 -16.86
N LYS A 48 2.01 4.82 -17.65
CA LYS A 48 1.54 6.18 -17.94
C LYS A 48 0.19 6.17 -18.63
N ALA A 49 0.03 5.33 -19.66
CA ALA A 49 -1.23 5.18 -20.37
C ALA A 49 -2.38 4.74 -19.44
N PHE A 50 -2.10 3.85 -18.49
CA PHE A 50 -3.08 3.41 -17.49
C PHE A 50 -3.42 4.49 -16.47
N GLU A 51 -2.44 5.29 -16.05
CA GLU A 51 -2.66 6.44 -15.16
C GLU A 51 -3.55 7.52 -15.84
N GLU A 52 -3.41 7.71 -17.15
CA GLU A 52 -4.23 8.63 -17.94
C GLU A 52 -5.63 8.06 -18.26
N LYS A 53 -5.68 6.79 -18.65
CA LYS A 53 -6.90 6.08 -19.06
C LYS A 53 -6.96 4.72 -18.36
N GLN A 54 -7.77 4.64 -17.32
CA GLN A 54 -8.01 3.39 -16.59
C GLN A 54 -8.95 2.47 -17.39
N SER A 55 -8.52 2.00 -18.56
CA SER A 55 -9.31 1.11 -19.41
C SER A 55 -9.12 -0.35 -19.02
N SER A 56 -10.19 -1.16 -19.15
CA SER A 56 -10.14 -2.60 -18.96
C SER A 56 -9.27 -3.29 -20.01
N GLU A 57 -9.24 -2.79 -21.24
CA GLU A 57 -8.41 -3.31 -22.33
C GLU A 57 -6.92 -3.13 -22.02
N LEU A 58 -6.54 -1.96 -21.48
CA LEU A 58 -5.17 -1.68 -21.08
C LEU A 58 -4.73 -2.57 -19.92
N LEU A 59 -5.63 -2.82 -18.96
CA LEU A 59 -5.36 -3.76 -17.88
C LEU A 59 -5.09 -5.17 -18.41
N GLU A 60 -5.87 -5.63 -19.40
CA GLU A 60 -5.70 -6.96 -19.99
C GLU A 60 -4.37 -7.09 -20.76
N ILE A 61 -3.91 -6.02 -21.41
CA ILE A 61 -2.59 -5.97 -22.06
C ILE A 61 -1.49 -6.02 -20.99
N ILE A 62 -1.61 -5.24 -19.93
CA ILE A 62 -0.65 -5.20 -18.82
C ILE A 62 -0.56 -6.55 -18.11
N GLU A 63 -1.68 -7.22 -17.87
CA GLU A 63 -1.69 -8.55 -17.25
C GLU A 63 -1.03 -9.63 -18.10
N LYS A 64 -1.15 -9.55 -19.43
CA LYS A 64 -0.47 -10.48 -20.35
C LYS A 64 1.04 -10.30 -20.32
N ILE A 65 1.51 -9.06 -20.25
CA ILE A 65 2.94 -8.74 -20.28
C ILE A 65 3.57 -8.92 -18.89
N ASN A 66 2.94 -8.40 -17.84
CA ASN A 66 3.43 -8.47 -16.47
C ASN A 66 2.30 -8.47 -15.42
N PRO A 67 1.96 -9.65 -14.87
CA PRO A 67 0.99 -9.78 -13.78
C PRO A 67 1.38 -9.07 -12.46
N MET A 68 2.66 -8.86 -12.19
CA MET A 68 3.12 -8.15 -10.98
C MET A 68 2.83 -6.65 -11.10
N LEU A 69 3.05 -6.08 -12.29
CA LEU A 69 2.82 -4.66 -12.52
C LEU A 69 1.32 -4.32 -12.39
N SER A 70 0.43 -5.18 -12.85
CA SER A 70 -1.02 -5.00 -12.68
C SER A 70 -1.48 -5.08 -11.21
N GLU A 71 -0.82 -5.89 -10.38
CA GLU A 71 -1.09 -5.92 -8.94
C GLU A 71 -0.70 -4.59 -8.27
N GLU A 72 0.44 -4.02 -8.65
CA GLU A 72 0.87 -2.71 -8.14
C GLU A 72 -0.05 -1.57 -8.63
N LEU A 73 -0.54 -1.66 -9.86
CA LEU A 73 -1.42 -0.64 -10.45
C LEU A 73 -2.82 -0.65 -9.81
N ILE A 74 -3.37 -1.82 -9.51
CA ILE A 74 -4.72 -1.93 -8.95
C ILE A 74 -4.66 -1.70 -7.45
N SER A 75 -4.53 -0.42 -7.11
CA SER A 75 -4.57 0.05 -5.75
C SER A 75 -5.52 1.23 -5.61
N LYS A 76 -6.19 1.29 -4.46
CA LYS A 76 -7.03 2.41 -4.06
C LYS A 76 -6.35 3.78 -4.23
N LYS A 77 -5.06 3.87 -3.93
CA LYS A 77 -4.31 5.11 -4.04
C LYS A 77 -4.26 5.63 -5.47
N GLN A 78 -4.21 4.73 -6.47
CA GLN A 78 -4.18 5.11 -7.87
C GLN A 78 -5.57 5.54 -8.35
N PHE A 79 -6.61 4.78 -8.02
CA PHE A 79 -7.98 5.11 -8.42
C PHE A 79 -8.48 6.43 -7.82
N PHE A 80 -8.17 6.70 -6.55
CA PHE A 80 -8.64 7.89 -5.84
C PHE A 80 -7.58 9.00 -5.71
N LYS A 81 -6.57 9.02 -6.58
CA LYS A 81 -5.48 10.01 -6.57
C LYS A 81 -5.97 11.45 -6.72
N TYR A 82 -7.01 11.64 -7.54
CA TYR A 82 -7.59 12.95 -7.84
C TYR A 82 -8.53 13.46 -6.74
N PHE A 83 -8.82 12.66 -5.72
CA PHE A 83 -9.61 13.12 -4.59
C PHE A 83 -8.75 13.98 -3.66
N SER A 84 -9.02 15.27 -3.66
CA SER A 84 -8.48 16.21 -2.67
C SER A 84 -9.60 17.14 -2.18
N PHE A 85 -9.47 17.62 -0.95
CA PHE A 85 -10.42 18.60 -0.41
C PHE A 85 -10.41 19.91 -1.20
N GLU A 86 -9.26 20.28 -1.76
CA GLU A 86 -9.11 21.46 -2.62
C GLU A 86 -9.90 21.30 -3.92
N ALA A 87 -9.76 20.15 -4.60
CA ALA A 87 -10.51 19.86 -5.82
C ALA A 87 -12.03 19.80 -5.56
N GLU A 88 -12.45 19.22 -4.44
CA GLU A 88 -13.87 19.17 -4.08
C GLU A 88 -14.43 20.56 -3.69
N LYS A 89 -13.59 21.44 -3.15
CA LYS A 89 -13.94 22.84 -2.88
C LYS A 89 -14.13 23.62 -4.19
N GLU A 90 -13.25 23.44 -5.17
CA GLU A 90 -13.38 24.05 -6.50
C GLU A 90 -14.63 23.58 -7.24
N LYS A 91 -15.03 22.32 -7.05
CA LYS A 91 -16.30 21.78 -7.58
C LYS A 91 -17.56 22.33 -6.89
N GLY A 92 -17.42 23.15 -5.85
CA GLY A 92 -18.54 23.74 -5.12
C GLY A 92 -19.30 22.77 -4.23
N THR A 93 -18.66 21.70 -3.76
CA THR A 93 -19.29 20.77 -2.82
C THR A 93 -19.39 21.35 -1.41
N GLN A 94 -20.30 20.85 -0.58
CA GLN A 94 -20.35 21.22 0.83
C GLN A 94 -19.23 20.54 1.64
N PRO A 95 -18.66 21.20 2.66
CA PRO A 95 -17.59 20.63 3.50
C PRO A 95 -17.97 19.28 4.11
N ALA A 96 -19.19 19.16 4.65
CA ALA A 96 -19.71 17.92 5.21
C ALA A 96 -19.72 16.77 4.18
N ILE A 97 -20.05 17.07 2.92
CA ILE A 97 -20.10 16.09 1.83
C ILE A 97 -18.70 15.68 1.40
N ALA A 98 -17.78 16.63 1.28
CA ALA A 98 -16.38 16.31 1.01
C ALA A 98 -15.80 15.40 2.11
N LYS A 99 -16.14 15.66 3.38
CA LYS A 99 -15.76 14.76 4.48
C LYS A 99 -16.40 13.38 4.35
N LEU A 100 -17.67 13.32 4.00
CA LEU A 100 -18.38 12.07 3.80
C LEU A 100 -17.74 11.23 2.69
N LYS A 101 -17.43 11.83 1.53
CA LYS A 101 -16.71 11.17 0.44
C LYS A 101 -15.40 10.58 0.95
N GLN A 102 -14.61 11.36 1.69
CA GLN A 102 -13.36 10.87 2.30
C GLN A 102 -13.61 9.66 3.21
N LEU A 103 -14.64 9.70 4.06
CA LEU A 103 -14.96 8.61 4.98
C LEU A 103 -15.39 7.34 4.23
N ILE A 104 -16.18 7.46 3.16
CA ILE A 104 -16.56 6.34 2.32
C ILE A 104 -15.33 5.74 1.64
N LEU A 105 -14.49 6.60 1.03
CA LEU A 105 -13.24 6.17 0.41
C LEU A 105 -12.36 5.43 1.41
N HIS A 106 -12.25 5.89 2.66
CA HIS A 106 -11.50 5.18 3.70
C HIS A 106 -12.01 3.75 4.00
N ARG A 107 -13.25 3.42 3.66
CA ARG A 107 -13.80 2.05 3.82
C ARG A 107 -13.48 1.10 2.69
N VAL A 108 -13.09 1.61 1.53
CA VAL A 108 -12.61 0.79 0.40
C VAL A 108 -11.26 0.18 0.78
N ASP A 109 -11.09 -1.12 0.53
CA ASP A 109 -9.84 -1.81 0.77
C ASP A 109 -8.74 -1.31 -0.18
N ASN A 110 -7.47 -1.38 0.25
CA ASN A 110 -6.38 -0.80 -0.53
C ASN A 110 -6.11 -1.56 -1.84
N ILE A 111 -6.44 -2.85 -1.84
CA ILE A 111 -6.06 -3.87 -2.81
C ILE A 111 -7.26 -4.84 -2.92
N PRO A 112 -7.57 -5.41 -4.09
CA PRO A 112 -8.64 -6.40 -4.22
C PRO A 112 -8.36 -7.65 -3.37
N ALA A 113 -9.42 -8.22 -2.78
CA ALA A 113 -9.31 -9.45 -2.00
C ALA A 113 -8.93 -10.66 -2.87
N ASN A 114 -9.40 -10.68 -4.11
CA ASN A 114 -9.08 -11.73 -5.09
C ASN A 114 -8.12 -11.16 -6.13
N GLN A 115 -6.87 -11.63 -6.13
CA GLN A 115 -5.82 -11.19 -7.06
C GLN A 115 -5.85 -11.85 -8.44
N THR A 116 -6.97 -12.50 -8.78
CA THR A 116 -7.18 -13.03 -10.13
C THR A 116 -7.41 -11.90 -11.13
N ARG A 117 -7.17 -12.16 -12.42
CA ARG A 117 -7.45 -11.23 -13.54
C ARG A 117 -8.86 -10.65 -13.49
N GLU A 118 -9.84 -11.51 -13.27
CA GLU A 118 -11.24 -11.11 -13.15
C GLU A 118 -11.52 -10.31 -11.86
N GLY A 119 -10.88 -10.67 -10.75
CA GLY A 119 -11.00 -9.94 -9.48
C GLY A 119 -10.44 -8.53 -9.57
N ARG A 120 -9.33 -8.38 -10.28
CA ARG A 120 -8.68 -7.11 -10.59
C ARG A 120 -9.54 -6.21 -11.47
N LYS A 121 -10.06 -6.75 -12.58
CA LYS A 121 -10.99 -6.05 -13.48
C LYS A 121 -12.26 -5.59 -12.76
N SER A 122 -12.90 -6.49 -12.01
CA SER A 122 -14.12 -6.16 -11.27
C SER A 122 -13.91 -5.14 -10.16
N PHE A 123 -12.74 -5.14 -9.49
CA PHE A 123 -12.39 -4.11 -8.51
C PHE A 123 -12.22 -2.73 -9.17
N MET A 124 -11.56 -2.67 -10.33
CA MET A 124 -11.41 -1.44 -11.10
C MET A 124 -12.78 -0.89 -11.53
N GLU A 125 -13.61 -1.71 -12.14
CA GLU A 125 -14.97 -1.34 -12.57
C GLU A 125 -15.82 -0.84 -11.39
N ALA A 126 -15.73 -1.52 -10.24
CA ALA A 126 -16.42 -1.09 -9.02
C ALA A 126 -15.89 0.25 -8.48
N ALA A 127 -14.58 0.49 -8.54
CA ALA A 127 -13.98 1.75 -8.09
C ALA A 127 -14.38 2.92 -9.01
N GLN A 128 -14.40 2.70 -10.33
CA GLN A 128 -14.86 3.69 -11.31
C GLN A 128 -16.34 3.99 -11.16
N TYR A 129 -17.17 2.95 -11.03
CA TYR A 129 -18.59 3.12 -10.79
C TYR A 129 -18.87 3.91 -9.49
N LEU A 130 -18.09 3.65 -8.43
CA LEU A 130 -18.17 4.41 -7.19
C LEU A 130 -17.81 5.89 -7.40
N LEU A 131 -16.75 6.19 -8.17
CA LEU A 131 -16.37 7.56 -8.50
C LEU A 131 -17.49 8.30 -9.23
N ILE A 132 -18.08 7.69 -10.26
CA ILE A 132 -19.22 8.24 -11.00
C ILE A 132 -20.37 8.54 -10.06
N CYS A 133 -20.73 7.61 -9.17
CA CYS A 133 -21.80 7.83 -8.20
C CYS A 133 -21.48 8.95 -7.20
N MET A 134 -20.21 9.25 -6.94
CA MET A 134 -19.79 10.33 -6.03
C MET A 134 -19.73 11.70 -6.72
N GLU A 135 -19.74 11.79 -8.05
CA GLU A 135 -19.73 13.09 -8.76
C GLU A 135 -21.03 13.87 -8.54
N ASP A 136 -22.16 13.16 -8.46
CA ASP A 136 -23.48 13.73 -8.22
C ASP A 136 -23.65 14.26 -6.78
N LEU A 137 -22.82 13.81 -5.84
CA LEU A 137 -22.92 14.21 -4.43
C LEU A 137 -22.32 15.59 -4.19
N ARG A 138 -23.18 16.63 -4.13
CA ARG A 138 -22.74 18.00 -3.82
C ARG A 138 -23.41 18.57 -2.58
N VAL A 139 -24.68 18.21 -2.36
CA VAL A 139 -25.53 18.72 -1.29
C VAL A 139 -25.92 17.59 -0.32
N ILE A 140 -26.29 17.95 0.91
CA ILE A 140 -26.80 17.01 1.92
C ILE A 140 -28.02 16.22 1.43
N ASP A 141 -28.88 16.83 0.63
CA ASP A 141 -30.10 16.17 0.12
C ASP A 141 -29.79 15.01 -0.83
N ASP A 142 -28.64 15.04 -1.52
CA ASP A 142 -28.18 13.98 -2.43
C ASP A 142 -27.71 12.72 -1.69
N VAL A 143 -27.45 12.83 -0.38
CA VAL A 143 -26.87 11.76 0.42
C VAL A 143 -27.82 10.58 0.58
N ALA A 144 -29.07 10.85 0.98
CA ALA A 144 -30.05 9.80 1.22
C ALA A 144 -30.31 8.93 -0.02
N PRO A 145 -30.59 9.50 -1.22
CA PRO A 145 -30.78 8.69 -2.42
C PRO A 145 -29.51 7.94 -2.81
N PHE A 146 -28.33 8.52 -2.64
CA PHE A 146 -27.05 7.85 -2.89
C PHE A 146 -26.83 6.63 -1.99
N ILE A 147 -27.04 6.76 -0.67
CA ILE A 147 -26.88 5.65 0.28
C ILE A 147 -27.88 4.53 -0.01
N ASN A 148 -29.13 4.89 -0.30
CA ASN A 148 -30.16 3.91 -0.63
C ASN A 148 -29.83 3.19 -1.93
N ARG A 149 -29.32 3.89 -2.96
CA ARG A 149 -28.88 3.31 -4.23
C ARG A 149 -27.80 2.26 -4.01
N LEU A 150 -26.68 2.63 -3.37
CA LEU A 150 -25.56 1.71 -3.11
C LEU A 150 -25.94 0.58 -2.16
N GLY A 151 -26.74 0.89 -1.13
CA GLY A 151 -27.23 -0.10 -0.17
C GLY A 151 -28.13 -1.15 -0.83
N ASN A 152 -29.04 -0.73 -1.70
CA ASN A 152 -29.91 -1.64 -2.45
C ASN A 152 -29.09 -2.49 -3.42
N GLN A 153 -28.14 -1.90 -4.14
CA GLN A 153 -27.24 -2.64 -5.03
C GLN A 153 -26.47 -3.73 -4.28
N LEU A 154 -25.85 -3.40 -3.14
CA LEU A 154 -25.13 -4.36 -2.30
C LEU A 154 -26.04 -5.48 -1.75
N ARG A 155 -27.32 -5.18 -1.48
CA ARG A 155 -28.31 -6.20 -1.07
C ARG A 155 -28.63 -7.14 -2.22
N THR A 156 -28.85 -6.62 -3.42
CA THR A 156 -29.12 -7.40 -4.63
C THR A 156 -27.93 -8.28 -4.99
N GLU A 157 -26.70 -7.74 -4.94
CA GLU A 157 -25.47 -8.51 -5.15
C GLU A 157 -25.34 -9.68 -4.15
N ARG A 158 -25.73 -9.45 -2.89
CA ARG A 158 -25.70 -10.51 -1.87
C ARG A 158 -26.73 -11.60 -2.13
N GLN A 159 -27.90 -11.25 -2.63
CA GLN A 159 -28.98 -12.21 -2.96
C GLN A 159 -28.68 -13.01 -4.23
N HIS A 160 -28.04 -12.38 -5.22
CA HIS A 160 -27.76 -12.97 -6.54
C HIS A 160 -26.26 -13.10 -6.83
N LYS A 161 -25.49 -13.71 -5.92
CA LYS A 161 -24.02 -13.83 -6.04
C LYS A 161 -23.52 -14.23 -7.44
N ASP A 162 -24.17 -15.21 -8.07
CA ASP A 162 -23.69 -15.80 -9.33
C ASP A 162 -24.36 -15.22 -10.57
N LYS A 163 -25.54 -14.60 -10.42
CA LYS A 163 -26.37 -14.08 -11.52
C LYS A 163 -26.52 -12.56 -11.52
N TYR A 164 -25.76 -11.87 -10.68
CA TYR A 164 -25.83 -10.41 -10.62
C TYR A 164 -25.34 -9.81 -11.95
N ASN A 165 -26.26 -9.15 -12.64
CA ASN A 165 -26.05 -8.51 -13.95
C ASN A 165 -26.12 -6.98 -13.86
N GLY A 166 -25.77 -6.41 -12.70
CA GLY A 166 -25.76 -4.96 -12.52
C GLY A 166 -24.46 -4.33 -13.02
N PRO A 167 -24.36 -2.98 -12.94
CA PRO A 167 -23.32 -2.21 -13.63
C PRO A 167 -21.91 -2.47 -13.10
N ALA A 168 -21.78 -2.75 -11.80
CA ALA A 168 -20.52 -3.14 -11.18
C ALA A 168 -20.78 -3.94 -9.91
N ARG A 169 -19.82 -4.79 -9.51
CA ARG A 169 -19.87 -5.58 -8.27
C ARG A 169 -19.21 -4.80 -7.12
N LEU A 170 -19.99 -3.98 -6.43
CA LEU A 170 -19.53 -3.14 -5.32
C LEU A 170 -19.02 -3.95 -4.13
N GLY A 171 -19.48 -5.18 -3.96
CA GLY A 171 -19.04 -6.08 -2.91
C GLY A 171 -17.54 -6.42 -2.95
N VAL A 172 -16.88 -6.24 -4.10
CA VAL A 172 -15.44 -6.47 -4.30
C VAL A 172 -14.58 -5.38 -3.65
N LEU A 173 -15.14 -4.20 -3.39
CA LEU A 173 -14.44 -3.05 -2.77
C LEU A 173 -14.01 -3.28 -1.31
N GLY A 174 -14.52 -4.34 -0.67
CA GLY A 174 -14.04 -4.76 0.63
C GLY A 174 -15.12 -5.10 1.65
N SER A 175 -14.72 -5.82 2.70
CA SER A 175 -15.63 -6.18 3.81
C SER A 175 -16.11 -4.95 4.58
N LYS A 176 -15.21 -4.00 4.87
CA LYS A 176 -15.51 -2.75 5.57
C LYS A 176 -16.46 -1.87 4.78
N PHE A 177 -16.30 -1.81 3.47
CA PHE A 177 -17.19 -1.09 2.58
C PHE A 177 -18.61 -1.69 2.61
N ARG A 178 -18.74 -3.02 2.44
CA ARG A 178 -20.05 -3.69 2.53
C ARG A 178 -20.74 -3.47 3.88
N ASP A 179 -20.00 -3.65 4.97
CA ASP A 179 -20.54 -3.49 6.32
C ASP A 179 -20.99 -2.07 6.61
N PHE A 180 -20.33 -1.07 6.02
CA PHE A 180 -20.72 0.33 6.14
C PHE A 180 -22.18 0.54 5.70
N TYR A 181 -22.58 -0.03 4.56
CA TYR A 181 -23.94 0.10 4.01
C TYR A 181 -24.93 -0.93 4.57
N LEU A 182 -24.52 -2.19 4.72
CA LEU A 182 -25.43 -3.29 5.07
C LEU A 182 -25.75 -3.36 6.56
N LYS A 183 -24.79 -3.01 7.44
CA LYS A 183 -24.95 -3.09 8.90
C LYS A 183 -25.24 -1.73 9.55
N GLY A 184 -25.52 -0.70 8.75
CA GLY A 184 -25.79 0.65 9.26
C GLY A 184 -24.57 1.36 9.86
N GLY A 185 -23.35 0.88 9.55
CA GLY A 185 -22.10 1.50 10.03
C GLY A 185 -21.92 2.94 9.57
N PHE A 186 -22.67 3.36 8.56
CA PHE A 186 -22.67 4.72 8.05
C PHE A 186 -23.11 5.78 9.06
N ARG A 187 -24.06 5.47 9.96
CA ARG A 187 -24.70 6.46 10.85
C ARG A 187 -23.70 7.29 11.67
N SER A 188 -22.66 6.65 12.20
CA SER A 188 -21.63 7.34 12.98
C SER A 188 -20.78 8.27 12.12
N SER A 189 -20.41 7.82 10.91
CA SER A 189 -19.63 8.60 9.95
C SER A 189 -20.41 9.83 9.45
N PHE A 190 -21.72 9.69 9.28
CA PHE A 190 -22.60 10.82 8.98
C PHE A 190 -22.65 11.85 10.08
N LYS A 191 -22.85 11.40 11.33
CA LYS A 191 -22.85 12.30 12.48
C LYS A 191 -21.53 13.09 12.55
N THR A 192 -20.39 12.44 12.30
CA THR A 192 -19.10 13.14 12.25
C THR A 192 -18.98 14.08 11.06
N ALA A 193 -19.46 13.68 9.88
CA ALA A 193 -19.35 14.49 8.66
C ALA A 193 -20.22 15.74 8.72
N PHE A 194 -21.46 15.61 9.20
CA PHE A 194 -22.42 16.72 9.30
C PHE A 194 -22.14 17.72 10.44
N LEU A 195 -21.19 17.42 11.32
CA LEU A 195 -20.70 18.41 12.28
C LEU A 195 -19.75 19.43 11.63
N ILE A 196 -19.19 19.11 10.45
CA ILE A 196 -18.21 19.95 9.76
C ILE A 196 -18.92 20.95 8.85
N ASN A 197 -18.94 22.20 9.29
CA ASN A 197 -19.58 23.29 8.55
C ASN A 197 -18.57 24.20 7.81
N SER A 198 -17.27 24.06 8.08
CA SER A 198 -16.23 24.94 7.52
C SER A 198 -15.13 24.16 6.78
N TRP A 199 -14.71 24.71 5.63
CA TRP A 199 -13.55 24.22 4.87
C TRP A 199 -12.23 24.37 5.63
N GLU A 200 -12.12 25.35 6.53
CA GLU A 200 -10.92 25.56 7.33
C GLU A 200 -10.63 24.36 8.22
N GLU A 201 -11.67 23.72 8.77
CA GLU A 201 -11.50 22.54 9.63
C GLU A 201 -11.00 21.30 8.86
N LEU A 202 -11.24 21.25 7.54
CA LEU A 202 -10.80 20.17 6.67
C LEU A 202 -9.40 20.38 6.11
N LEU A 203 -9.06 21.64 5.80
CA LEU A 203 -7.79 22.01 5.18
C LEU A 203 -6.69 22.26 6.21
N THR A 204 -7.03 22.63 7.45
CA THR A 204 -6.05 22.76 8.51
C THR A 204 -5.55 21.38 8.95
N LYS A 205 -4.25 21.16 8.83
CA LYS A 205 -3.61 19.99 9.43
C LYS A 205 -3.77 20.10 10.94
N LYS A 206 -4.69 19.32 11.53
CA LYS A 206 -4.79 19.21 12.99
C LYS A 206 -3.41 18.85 13.51
N SER A 207 -2.85 19.71 14.36
CA SER A 207 -1.57 19.46 15.01
C SER A 207 -1.71 18.15 15.78
N VAL A 208 -0.89 17.17 15.43
CA VAL A 208 -0.91 15.87 16.12
C VAL A 208 -0.50 16.15 17.56
N SER A 209 -1.47 16.17 18.48
CA SER A 209 -1.15 16.24 19.90
C SER A 209 -0.32 15.00 20.21
N LYS A 210 0.95 15.20 20.58
CA LYS A 210 1.84 14.08 20.91
C LYS A 210 1.12 13.19 21.93
N PRO A 211 1.01 11.88 21.69
CA PRO A 211 0.37 10.99 22.64
C PRO A 211 1.08 11.14 23.99
N LYS A 212 0.32 11.39 25.07
CA LYS A 212 0.87 11.41 26.42
C LYS A 212 1.64 10.10 26.61
N LYS A 213 2.97 10.19 26.83
CA LYS A 213 3.79 9.03 27.19
C LYS A 213 3.11 8.38 28.39
N LYS A 214 2.57 7.18 28.21
CA LYS A 214 2.17 6.35 29.35
C LYS A 214 3.46 6.10 30.15
N SER A 215 3.51 6.57 31.39
CA SER A 215 4.57 6.17 32.30
C SER A 215 4.53 4.64 32.40
N SER A 216 5.67 3.99 32.20
CA SER A 216 5.79 2.57 32.48
C SER A 216 5.47 2.35 33.96
N SER A 217 4.56 1.44 34.27
CA SER A 217 4.11 1.13 35.64
C SER A 217 5.22 0.60 36.57
N TRP A 218 6.42 0.44 36.04
CA TRP A 218 7.61 -0.03 36.75
C TRP A 218 8.70 1.04 36.64
N LEU A 219 8.66 2.01 37.55
CA LEU A 219 9.80 2.88 37.83
C LEU A 219 10.55 2.24 39.00
N ARG A 220 11.80 1.82 38.76
CA ARG A 220 12.69 1.36 39.84
C ARG A 220 13.10 2.58 40.64
N ASP A 221 12.64 2.67 41.88
CA ASP A 221 13.10 3.66 42.83
C ASP A 221 14.48 3.21 43.34
N LEU A 222 15.53 3.72 42.70
CA LEU A 222 16.91 3.48 43.12
C LEU A 222 17.25 4.52 44.18
N PRO A 223 17.70 4.12 45.38
CA PRO A 223 18.17 5.07 46.38
C PRO A 223 19.37 5.83 45.81
N GLU A 224 19.40 7.14 46.04
CA GLU A 224 20.45 8.06 45.55
C GLU A 224 21.85 7.64 46.03
N ARG A 225 21.92 6.95 47.19
CA ARG A 225 23.11 6.26 47.69
C ARG A 225 22.72 4.95 48.39
N PRO A 226 23.22 3.79 47.94
CA PRO A 226 23.06 2.55 48.67
C PRO A 226 24.01 2.55 49.88
N ASP A 227 23.56 3.09 51.00
CA ASP A 227 24.31 3.02 52.26
C ASP A 227 24.24 1.59 52.83
N ARG A 228 25.41 1.04 53.19
CA ARG A 228 25.51 -0.27 53.84
C ARG A 228 24.93 -0.19 55.25
N LYS A 229 23.75 -0.81 55.48
CA LYS A 229 23.21 -0.99 56.84
C LYS A 229 23.77 -2.26 57.48
N GLY A 230 24.69 -2.11 58.44
CA GLY A 230 25.15 -3.16 59.35
C GLY A 230 26.49 -3.85 59.02
N GLY A 231 27.18 -4.25 60.10
CA GLY A 231 28.45 -4.99 60.11
C GLY A 231 29.68 -4.14 60.44
N SER A 232 30.64 -4.72 61.16
CA SER A 232 31.96 -4.11 61.39
C SER A 232 32.64 -3.80 60.05
N PRO A 233 33.41 -2.70 59.94
CA PRO A 233 34.16 -2.40 58.73
C PRO A 233 35.03 -3.60 58.37
N SER A 234 34.90 -4.10 57.14
CA SER A 234 35.77 -5.18 56.65
C SER A 234 37.21 -4.67 56.62
N SER A 235 38.15 -5.48 57.11
CA SER A 235 39.59 -5.20 57.02
C SER A 235 40.13 -5.24 55.58
N ILE A 236 39.31 -5.74 54.65
CA ILE A 236 39.59 -5.85 53.23
C ILE A 236 39.36 -4.47 52.59
N GLN A 237 40.44 -3.82 52.16
CA GLN A 237 40.39 -2.53 51.47
C GLN A 237 40.73 -2.68 49.98
N LYS A 238 41.52 -3.69 49.62
CA LYS A 238 41.98 -3.93 48.26
C LYS A 238 41.53 -5.27 47.71
N PRO A 239 41.44 -5.41 46.38
CA PRO A 239 41.17 -6.68 45.72
C PRO A 239 42.15 -7.80 46.12
N GLU A 240 43.42 -7.45 46.32
CA GLU A 240 44.46 -8.41 46.72
C GLU A 240 44.21 -8.99 48.12
N ASP A 241 43.57 -8.22 49.00
CA ASP A 241 43.20 -8.67 50.35
C ASP A 241 42.16 -9.80 50.30
N ILE A 242 41.30 -9.82 49.27
CA ILE A 242 40.31 -10.89 49.07
C ILE A 242 41.02 -12.20 48.65
N ILE A 243 42.04 -12.08 47.79
CA ILE A 243 42.83 -13.21 47.30
C ILE A 243 43.58 -13.85 48.47
N SER A 244 44.24 -13.04 49.30
CA SER A 244 45.01 -13.54 50.45
C SER A 244 44.14 -14.07 51.58
N PHE A 245 43.03 -13.40 51.91
CA PHE A 245 42.18 -13.78 53.03
C PHE A 245 41.38 -15.07 52.77
N PHE A 246 40.97 -15.29 51.52
CA PHE A 246 40.15 -16.46 51.13
C PHE A 246 40.90 -17.51 50.30
N GLY A 247 42.19 -17.29 49.99
CA GLY A 247 43.02 -18.27 49.28
C GLY A 247 42.67 -18.45 47.80
N TYR A 248 42.06 -17.45 47.16
CA TYR A 248 41.77 -17.50 45.73
C TYR A 248 43.04 -17.35 44.89
N ARG A 249 43.03 -17.82 43.64
CA ARG A 249 44.17 -17.66 42.71
C ARG A 249 44.18 -16.33 41.97
N GLY A 250 43.07 -15.60 41.97
CA GLY A 250 42.91 -14.31 41.30
C GLY A 250 41.47 -13.80 41.42
N VAL A 251 41.26 -12.51 41.22
CA VAL A 251 39.94 -11.86 41.21
C VAL A 251 39.77 -11.15 39.87
N GLN A 252 38.66 -11.41 39.16
CA GLN A 252 38.28 -10.67 37.96
C GLN A 252 37.14 -9.71 38.27
N PHE A 253 37.29 -8.45 37.84
CA PHE A 253 36.24 -7.45 37.93
C PHE A 253 35.42 -7.42 36.64
N GLY A 254 34.15 -7.81 36.74
CA GLY A 254 33.18 -7.63 35.67
C GLY A 254 32.62 -6.21 35.67
N ASN A 255 32.54 -5.58 34.50
CA ASN A 255 31.88 -4.28 34.33
C ASN A 255 30.35 -4.50 34.30
N TYR A 256 29.72 -4.55 35.48
CA TYR A 256 28.28 -4.78 35.59
C TYR A 256 27.50 -3.47 35.42
N GLY A 257 27.00 -3.25 34.21
CA GLY A 257 25.76 -2.49 33.99
C GLY A 257 25.89 -1.05 33.49
N ALA A 258 26.38 -0.87 32.25
CA ALA A 258 25.70 0.04 31.33
C ALA A 258 24.89 -0.83 30.35
N PRO A 259 23.61 -0.50 30.06
CA PRO A 259 22.80 -1.31 29.16
C PRO A 259 23.43 -1.33 27.76
N ARG A 260 23.81 -2.55 27.33
CA ARG A 260 24.55 -2.85 26.11
C ARG A 260 23.82 -2.32 24.86
N SER A 261 24.53 -1.59 23.99
CA SER A 261 24.25 -1.69 22.56
C SER A 261 24.70 -3.09 22.11
N HIS A 262 23.74 -3.81 21.54
CA HIS A 262 23.87 -5.19 21.09
C HIS A 262 25.08 -5.40 20.17
N ILE A 263 25.97 -6.33 20.54
CA ILE A 263 26.63 -7.22 19.59
C ILE A 263 26.60 -8.62 20.20
N ASN A 264 25.95 -9.54 19.49
CA ASN A 264 25.87 -10.96 19.82
C ASN A 264 27.17 -11.66 19.40
N ALA A 265 27.63 -12.61 20.23
CA ALA A 265 28.36 -13.80 19.80
C ALA A 265 27.68 -14.96 20.54
N VAL A 266 27.00 -15.87 19.83
CA VAL A 266 27.52 -17.09 19.18
C VAL A 266 28.17 -18.03 20.20
N ALA A 267 27.61 -19.24 20.24
CA ALA A 267 27.86 -20.33 21.16
C ALA A 267 29.31 -20.84 21.16
#